data_AF-A0A7C4LPT2-F1
#
_entry.id   AF-A0A7C4LPT2-F1
#
_cell.length_a   1.000
_cell.length_b   1.000
_cell.length_c   1.000
_cell.angle_alpha   90.00
_cell.angle_beta   90.00
_cell.angle_gamma   90.00
#
_symmetry.space_group_name_H-M   'P 1'
#
loop_
_entity.id
_entity.type
_entity.pdbx_description
1 polymer ?
#
loop_
_entity_poly.entity_id
_entity_poly.type
_entity_poly.pdbx_seq_one_letter_code
_entity_poly.pdbx_strand_id
1 'polypeptide(L)'
;MNYALFAGIIGDTAQAFGVDWPHFLAQLLSFGIVAGCLYFFAYKPILKTLDARKERIAESVENAEKIKAELAKAEQSRKEILTQANQQAAALIEEARAAAAKVLETESQKAIATANQIITKAREANEAELARMKAELRREVGRLVVQTTARVAGKVLTADDHQRLAEATSKELAA
;
A
#
# COMPACT_ATOMS: atom_id res chain seq x y z
N MET A 1 -70.72 58.99 -67.96
CA MET A 1 -69.82 60.01 -68.53
C MET A 1 -69.14 60.78 -67.40
N ASN A 2 -68.25 60.16 -66.61
CA ASN A 2 -67.52 60.86 -65.54
C ASN A 2 -66.21 60.18 -65.08
N TYR A 3 -65.59 59.33 -65.92
CA TYR A 3 -64.28 58.74 -65.65
C TYR A 3 -63.13 59.53 -66.30
N ALA A 4 -63.42 60.29 -67.36
CA ALA A 4 -62.42 61.09 -68.08
C ALA A 4 -61.97 62.35 -67.30
N LEU A 5 -62.84 62.92 -66.46
CA LEU A 5 -62.52 64.10 -65.65
C LEU A 5 -61.58 63.78 -64.48
N PHE A 6 -61.71 62.61 -63.86
CA PHE A 6 -60.82 62.20 -62.77
C PHE A 6 -59.42 61.80 -63.27
N ALA A 7 -59.32 61.25 -64.47
CA ALA A 7 -58.03 60.93 -65.10
C ALA A 7 -57.22 62.19 -65.45
N GLY A 8 -57.89 63.27 -65.87
CA GLY A 8 -57.25 64.56 -66.18
C GLY A 8 -56.71 65.28 -64.94
N ILE A 9 -57.44 65.26 -63.83
CA ILE A 9 -57.03 65.94 -62.58
C ILE A 9 -55.79 65.29 -61.96
N ILE A 10 -55.64 63.97 -62.08
CA ILE A 10 -54.45 63.25 -61.59
C ILE A 10 -53.22 63.55 -62.47
N GLY A 11 -53.41 63.77 -63.78
CA GLY A 11 -52.33 64.17 -64.69
C GLY A 11 -51.85 65.60 -64.46
N ASP A 12 -52.77 66.54 -64.23
CA ASP A 12 -52.48 67.98 -64.10
C ASP A 12 -51.92 68.35 -62.71
N THR A 13 -52.34 67.65 -61.65
CA THR A 13 -51.78 67.85 -60.30
C THR A 13 -50.38 67.24 -60.12
N ALA A 14 -50.00 66.28 -60.96
CA ALA A 14 -48.65 65.71 -60.98
C ALA A 14 -47.61 66.69 -61.54
N GLN A 15 -47.99 67.51 -62.54
CA GLN A 15 -47.08 68.48 -63.17
C GLN A 15 -46.87 69.75 -62.33
N ALA A 16 -47.87 70.20 -61.55
CA ALA A 16 -47.77 71.37 -60.67
C ALA A 16 -46.84 71.17 -59.45
N PHE A 17 -46.53 69.92 -59.10
CA PHE A 17 -45.63 69.59 -57.99
C PHE A 17 -44.17 69.32 -58.39
N GLY A 18 -43.81 69.40 -59.68
CA GLY A 18 -42.43 69.12 -60.13
C GLY A 18 -41.95 67.71 -59.77
N VAL A 19 -42.88 66.78 -59.54
CA VAL A 19 -42.60 65.39 -59.21
C VAL A 19 -42.79 64.57 -60.48
N ASP A 20 -41.67 64.21 -61.10
CA ASP A 20 -41.68 63.19 -62.15
C ASP A 20 -42.01 61.83 -61.53
N TRP A 21 -43.29 61.46 -61.53
CA TRP A 21 -43.81 60.18 -61.00
C TRP A 21 -43.01 58.94 -61.44
N PRO A 22 -42.50 58.84 -62.69
CA PRO A 22 -41.63 57.75 -63.11
C PRO A 22 -40.28 57.72 -62.37
N HIS A 23 -39.68 58.89 -62.11
CA HIS A 23 -38.43 58.99 -61.36
C HIS A 23 -38.63 58.62 -59.89
N PHE A 24 -39.78 58.99 -59.30
CA PHE A 24 -40.12 58.57 -57.93
C PHE A 24 -40.28 57.05 -57.80
N LEU A 25 -40.98 56.40 -58.75
CA LEU A 25 -41.09 54.93 -58.76
C LEU A 25 -39.73 54.25 -58.99
N ALA A 26 -38.90 54.77 -59.90
CA ALA A 26 -37.55 54.25 -60.13
C ALA A 26 -36.65 54.40 -58.89
N GLN A 27 -36.76 55.52 -58.16
CA GLN A 27 -36.06 55.76 -56.91
C GLN A 27 -36.54 54.81 -55.81
N LEU A 28 -37.85 54.58 -55.69
CA LEU A 28 -38.42 53.64 -54.72
C LEU A 28 -38.00 52.20 -55.01
N LEU A 29 -37.98 51.80 -56.29
CA LEU A 29 -37.49 50.49 -56.72
C LEU A 29 -35.99 50.34 -56.41
N SER A 30 -35.18 51.36 -56.71
CA SER A 30 -33.75 51.36 -56.42
C SER A 30 -33.48 51.28 -54.91
N PHE A 31 -34.22 52.05 -54.10
CA PHE A 31 -34.16 51.97 -52.64
C PHE A 31 -34.58 50.57 -52.13
N GLY A 32 -35.65 49.99 -52.69
CA GLY A 32 -36.11 48.65 -52.34
C GLY A 32 -35.09 47.57 -52.65
N ILE A 33 -34.40 47.64 -53.80
CA ILE A 33 -33.32 46.72 -54.17
C ILE A 33 -32.15 46.85 -53.18
N VAL A 34 -31.71 48.07 -52.86
CA VAL A 34 -30.63 48.30 -51.90
C VAL A 34 -31.03 47.86 -50.49
N ALA A 35 -32.25 48.13 -50.04
CA ALA A 35 -32.77 47.70 -48.75
C ALA A 35 -32.87 46.17 -48.66
N GLY A 36 -33.31 45.50 -49.72
CA GLY A 36 -33.34 44.04 -49.82
C GLY A 36 -31.94 43.43 -49.76
N CYS A 37 -30.99 44.00 -50.51
CA CYS A 37 -29.58 43.60 -50.44
C CYS A 37 -29.01 43.82 -49.02
N LEU A 38 -29.24 44.96 -48.40
CA LEU A 38 -28.74 45.24 -47.04
C LEU A 38 -29.37 44.31 -45.99
N TYR A 39 -30.66 44.01 -46.12
CA TYR A 39 -31.31 43.05 -45.24
C TYR A 39 -30.70 41.66 -45.37
N PHE A 40 -30.52 41.15 -46.59
CA PHE A 40 -29.94 39.82 -46.78
C PHE A 40 -28.46 39.74 -46.41
N PHE A 41 -27.67 40.76 -46.77
CA PHE A 41 -26.21 40.78 -46.60
C PHE A 41 -25.74 41.30 -45.24
N ALA A 42 -26.44 42.21 -44.57
CA ALA A 42 -26.00 42.77 -43.30
C ALA A 42 -26.80 42.23 -42.11
N TYR A 43 -28.13 42.18 -42.20
CA TYR A 43 -28.96 41.78 -41.06
C TYR A 43 -28.74 40.31 -40.67
N LYS A 44 -28.67 39.42 -41.67
CA LYS A 44 -28.46 37.98 -41.47
C LYS A 44 -27.12 37.64 -40.78
N PRO A 45 -25.94 38.15 -41.22
CA PRO A 45 -24.69 37.89 -40.51
C PRO A 45 -24.63 38.55 -39.14
N ILE A 46 -25.21 39.76 -38.96
CA ILE A 46 -25.24 40.42 -37.64
C ILE A 46 -26.00 39.57 -36.62
N LEU A 47 -27.20 39.11 -36.96
CA LEU A 47 -27.97 38.21 -36.09
C LEU A 47 -27.20 36.92 -35.80
N LYS A 48 -26.61 36.30 -36.84
CA LYS A 48 -25.81 35.08 -36.66
C LYS A 48 -24.65 35.28 -35.68
N THR A 49 -23.98 36.43 -35.71
CA THR A 49 -22.89 36.73 -34.76
C THR A 49 -23.39 36.98 -33.35
N LEU A 50 -24.58 37.58 -33.19
CA LEU A 50 -25.19 37.78 -31.87
C LEU A 50 -25.64 36.45 -31.26
N ASP A 51 -26.26 35.58 -32.05
CA ASP A 51 -26.67 34.25 -31.61
C ASP A 51 -25.47 33.38 -31.25
N ALA A 52 -24.42 33.38 -32.08
CA ALA A 52 -23.17 32.68 -31.76
C ALA A 52 -22.50 33.20 -30.48
N ARG A 53 -22.57 34.52 -30.21
CA ARG A 53 -22.09 35.08 -28.93
C ARG A 53 -22.93 34.64 -27.74
N LYS A 54 -24.27 34.66 -27.88
CA LYS A 54 -25.18 34.19 -26.83
C LYS A 54 -24.95 32.71 -26.51
N GLU A 55 -24.85 31.88 -27.53
CA GLU A 55 -24.60 30.43 -27.40
C GLU A 55 -23.26 30.18 -26.73
N ARG A 56 -22.18 30.85 -27.18
CA ARG A 56 -20.86 30.72 -26.56
C ARG A 56 -20.85 31.15 -25.09
N ILE A 57 -21.58 32.21 -24.73
CA ILE A 57 -21.69 32.65 -23.34
C ILE A 57 -22.44 31.59 -22.52
N ALA A 58 -23.59 31.12 -23.01
CA ALA A 58 -24.37 30.09 -22.33
C ALA A 58 -23.54 28.81 -22.12
N GLU A 59 -22.87 28.33 -23.17
CA GLU A 59 -21.99 27.16 -23.10
C GLU A 59 -20.83 27.38 -22.14
N SER A 60 -20.21 28.57 -22.13
CA SER A 60 -19.10 28.88 -21.22
C SER A 60 -19.53 28.88 -19.75
N VAL A 61 -20.74 29.37 -19.45
CA VAL A 61 -21.30 29.38 -18.09
C VAL A 61 -21.67 27.96 -17.67
N GLU A 62 -22.32 27.20 -18.54
CA GLU A 62 -22.66 25.80 -18.27
C GLU A 62 -21.40 24.95 -18.04
N ASN A 63 -20.38 25.10 -18.89
CA ASN A 63 -19.12 24.40 -18.72
C ASN A 63 -18.39 24.83 -17.44
N ALA A 64 -18.41 26.11 -17.08
CA ALA A 64 -17.83 26.57 -15.83
C ALA A 64 -18.51 25.93 -14.61
N GLU A 65 -19.84 25.83 -14.60
CA GLU A 65 -20.59 25.18 -13.52
C GLU A 65 -20.35 23.66 -13.50
N LYS A 66 -20.27 22.99 -14.66
CA LYS A 66 -19.89 21.58 -14.74
C LYS A 66 -18.50 21.32 -14.20
N ILE A 67 -17.51 22.13 -14.60
CA ILE A 67 -16.13 22.01 -14.13
C ILE A 67 -16.05 22.21 -12.60
N LYS A 68 -16.79 23.19 -12.04
CA LYS A 68 -16.86 23.37 -10.58
C LYS A 68 -17.45 22.15 -9.88
N ALA A 69 -18.54 21.59 -10.41
CA ALA A 69 -19.18 20.41 -9.85
C ALA A 69 -18.27 19.17 -9.92
N GLU A 70 -17.60 18.96 -11.05
CA GLU A 70 -16.63 17.89 -11.24
C GLU A 70 -15.42 18.06 -10.32
N LEU A 71 -14.90 19.28 -10.16
CA LEU A 71 -13.80 19.59 -9.25
C LEU A 71 -14.20 19.28 -7.80
N ALA A 72 -15.39 19.72 -7.36
CA ALA A 72 -15.89 19.44 -6.02
C ALA A 72 -16.04 17.92 -5.79
N LYS A 73 -16.54 17.18 -6.78
CA LYS A 73 -16.65 15.71 -6.72
C LYS A 73 -15.27 15.04 -6.68
N ALA A 74 -14.33 15.51 -7.47
CA ALA A 74 -12.96 15.01 -7.50
C ALA A 74 -12.24 15.27 -6.17
N GLU A 75 -12.41 16.47 -5.58
CA GLU A 75 -11.86 16.79 -4.26
C GLU A 75 -12.45 15.92 -3.16
N GLN A 76 -13.77 15.69 -3.19
CA GLN A 76 -14.45 14.81 -2.25
C GLN A 76 -13.93 13.37 -2.37
N SER A 77 -13.88 12.83 -3.59
CA SER A 77 -13.34 11.49 -3.84
C SER A 77 -11.88 11.38 -3.42
N ARG A 78 -11.06 12.41 -3.69
CA ARG A 78 -9.66 12.46 -3.24
C ARG A 78 -9.56 12.42 -1.71
N LYS A 79 -10.38 13.18 -0.99
CA LYS A 79 -10.43 13.15 0.48
C LYS A 79 -10.84 11.78 0.99
N GLU A 80 -11.84 11.15 0.39
CA GLU A 80 -12.28 9.80 0.75
C GLU A 80 -11.18 8.77 0.53
N ILE A 81 -10.51 8.80 -0.62
CA ILE A 81 -9.37 7.90 -0.93
C ILE A 81 -8.24 8.10 0.08
N LEU A 82 -7.90 9.35 0.42
CA LEU A 82 -6.87 9.63 1.42
C LEU A 82 -7.27 9.13 2.81
N THR A 83 -8.52 9.32 3.23
CA THR A 83 -9.00 8.80 4.51
C THR A 83 -8.97 7.27 4.53
N GLN A 84 -9.44 6.60 3.48
CA GLN A 84 -9.40 5.14 3.36
C GLN A 84 -7.95 4.62 3.36
N ALA A 85 -7.05 5.25 2.61
CA ALA A 85 -5.63 4.89 2.59
C ALA A 85 -4.99 5.03 3.98
N ASN A 86 -5.30 6.11 4.72
CA ASN A 86 -4.82 6.28 6.09
C ASN A 86 -5.37 5.22 7.04
N GLN A 87 -6.66 4.87 6.92
CA GLN A 87 -7.27 3.80 7.73
C GLN A 87 -6.63 2.43 7.43
N GLN A 88 -6.41 2.12 6.16
CA GLN A 88 -5.74 0.88 5.74
C GLN A 88 -4.29 0.84 6.22
N ALA A 89 -3.55 1.95 6.11
CA ALA A 89 -2.19 2.05 6.61
C ALA A 89 -2.13 1.86 8.13
N ALA A 90 -3.05 2.47 8.88
CA ALA A 90 -3.13 2.27 10.33
C ALA A 90 -3.46 0.81 10.69
N ALA A 91 -4.42 0.19 9.99
CA ALA A 91 -4.75 -1.21 10.18
C ALA A 91 -3.56 -2.14 9.89
N LEU A 92 -2.82 -1.89 8.81
CA LEU A 92 -1.63 -2.65 8.43
C LEU A 92 -0.53 -2.52 9.48
N ILE A 93 -0.32 -1.33 10.05
CA ILE A 93 0.67 -1.10 11.11
C ILE A 93 0.28 -1.88 12.37
N GLU A 94 -1.00 -1.86 12.76
CA GLU A 94 -1.47 -2.61 13.93
C GLU A 94 -1.38 -4.13 13.72
N GLU A 95 -1.72 -4.62 12.52
CA GLU A 95 -1.54 -6.03 12.16
C GLU A 95 -0.06 -6.43 12.21
N ALA A 96 0.83 -5.61 11.65
CA ALA A 96 2.27 -5.85 11.69
C ALA A 96 2.81 -5.88 13.13
N ARG A 97 2.34 -4.98 14.00
CA ARG A 97 2.70 -4.97 15.43
C ARG A 97 2.21 -6.22 16.14
N ALA A 98 0.96 -6.63 15.91
CA ALA A 98 0.40 -7.85 16.49
C ALA A 98 1.16 -9.10 16.02
N ALA A 99 1.48 -9.19 14.74
CA ALA A 99 2.28 -10.27 14.18
C ALA A 99 3.69 -10.30 14.77
N ALA A 100 4.36 -9.14 14.89
CA ALA A 100 5.67 -9.04 15.50
C ALA A 100 5.65 -9.47 16.98
N ALA A 101 4.65 -9.05 17.76
CA ALA A 101 4.48 -9.46 19.15
C ALA A 101 4.30 -10.97 19.27
N LYS A 102 3.47 -11.58 18.41
CA LYS A 102 3.25 -13.03 18.39
C LYS A 102 4.52 -13.81 18.02
N VAL A 103 5.29 -13.32 17.05
CA VAL A 103 6.57 -13.92 16.67
C VAL A 103 7.56 -13.83 17.83
N LEU A 104 7.66 -12.68 18.49
CA LEU A 104 8.53 -12.49 19.64
C LEU A 104 8.15 -13.44 20.79
N GLU A 105 6.86 -13.59 21.09
CA GLU A 105 6.39 -14.53 22.10
C GLU A 105 6.74 -15.98 21.74
N THR A 106 6.46 -16.39 20.49
CA THR A 106 6.73 -17.75 20.01
C THR A 106 8.23 -18.08 20.06
N GLU A 107 9.08 -17.17 19.58
CA GLU A 107 10.53 -17.36 19.60
C GLU A 107 11.08 -17.32 21.02
N SER A 108 10.54 -16.47 21.91
CA SER A 108 10.91 -16.45 23.33
C SER A 108 10.57 -17.78 24.02
N GLN A 109 9.36 -18.30 23.81
CA GLN A 109 8.95 -19.61 24.35
C GLN A 109 9.84 -20.74 23.82
N LYS A 110 10.16 -20.72 22.52
CA LYS A 110 11.07 -21.69 21.89
C LYS A 110 12.49 -21.58 22.44
N ALA A 111 12.99 -20.37 22.68
CA ALA A 111 14.29 -20.13 23.29
C ALA A 111 14.34 -20.67 24.73
N ILE A 112 13.31 -20.42 25.53
CA ILE A 112 13.18 -20.97 26.89
C ILE A 112 13.13 -22.51 26.86
N ALA A 113 12.33 -23.09 25.97
CA ALA A 113 12.24 -24.54 25.81
C ALA A 113 13.61 -25.15 25.42
N THR A 114 14.31 -24.52 24.48
CA THR A 114 15.65 -24.95 24.05
C THR A 114 16.67 -24.81 25.18
N ALA A 115 16.64 -23.71 25.93
CA ALA A 115 17.52 -23.50 27.08
C ALA A 115 17.28 -24.56 28.16
N ASN A 116 16.03 -24.87 28.47
CA ASN A 116 15.67 -25.94 29.41
C ASN A 116 16.17 -27.31 28.92
N GLN A 117 16.02 -27.62 27.62
CA GLN A 117 16.56 -28.86 27.05
C GLN A 117 18.09 -28.93 27.16
N ILE A 118 18.80 -27.82 26.91
CA ILE A 118 20.25 -27.76 27.07
C ILE A 118 20.65 -28.01 28.53
N ILE A 119 19.95 -27.39 29.48
CA ILE A 119 20.22 -27.57 30.92
C ILE A 119 19.97 -29.02 31.34
N THR A 120 18.87 -29.63 30.90
CA THR A 120 18.57 -31.04 31.20
C THR A 120 19.66 -31.95 30.65
N LYS A 121 20.04 -31.79 29.37
CA LYS A 121 21.13 -32.58 28.76
C LYS A 121 22.46 -32.37 29.47
N ALA A 122 22.76 -31.13 29.89
CA ALA A 122 23.98 -30.83 30.63
C ALA A 122 24.00 -31.49 32.01
N ARG A 123 22.85 -31.56 32.70
CA ARG A 123 22.72 -32.28 33.98
C ARG A 123 22.91 -33.79 33.79
N GLU A 124 22.23 -34.38 32.81
CA GLU A 124 22.39 -35.80 32.47
C GLU A 124 23.84 -36.15 32.13
N ALA A 125 24.50 -35.33 31.31
CA ALA A 125 25.91 -35.53 30.97
C ALA A 125 26.84 -35.38 32.19
N ASN A 126 26.57 -34.42 33.08
CA ASN A 126 27.36 -34.21 34.29
C ASN A 126 27.18 -35.36 35.29
N GLU A 127 25.97 -35.89 35.45
CA GLU A 127 25.72 -37.07 36.28
C GLU A 127 26.46 -38.31 35.74
N ALA A 128 26.42 -38.52 34.42
CA ALA A 128 27.16 -39.59 33.77
C ALA A 128 28.69 -39.44 33.95
N GLU A 129 29.23 -38.23 33.79
CA GLU A 129 30.66 -37.97 33.97
C GLU A 129 31.08 -38.14 35.44
N LEU A 130 30.26 -37.68 36.40
CA LEU A 130 30.49 -37.89 37.83
C LEU A 130 30.52 -39.38 38.19
N ALA A 131 29.62 -40.17 37.62
CA ALA A 131 29.61 -41.62 37.80
C ALA A 131 30.89 -42.26 37.24
N ARG A 132 31.34 -41.82 36.05
CA ARG A 132 32.59 -42.28 35.43
C ARG A 132 33.81 -41.94 36.29
N MET A 133 33.92 -40.68 36.72
CA MET A 133 35.00 -40.21 37.60
C MET A 133 35.04 -40.97 38.92
N LYS A 134 33.88 -41.24 39.55
CA LYS A 134 33.82 -42.04 40.79
C LYS A 134 34.28 -43.47 40.57
N ALA A 135 33.91 -44.09 39.45
CA ALA A 135 34.34 -45.45 39.11
C ALA A 135 35.86 -45.51 38.88
N GLU A 136 36.42 -44.52 38.18
CA GLU A 136 37.85 -44.38 37.94
C GLU A 136 38.63 -44.15 39.25
N LEU A 137 38.14 -43.25 40.11
CA LEU A 137 38.72 -42.99 41.42
C LEU A 137 38.72 -44.25 42.31
N ARG A 138 37.64 -45.04 42.30
CA ARG A 138 37.58 -46.32 43.03
C ARG A 138 38.63 -47.32 42.54
N ARG A 139 38.88 -47.39 41.22
CA ARG A 139 39.96 -48.22 40.66
C ARG A 139 41.34 -47.74 41.08
N GLU A 140 41.59 -46.43 40.99
CA GLU A 140 42.86 -45.80 41.37
C GLU A 140 43.18 -46.04 42.85
N VAL A 141 42.20 -45.80 43.73
CA VAL A 141 42.33 -46.04 45.17
C VAL A 141 42.53 -47.52 45.46
N GLY A 142 41.78 -48.42 44.83
CA GLY A 142 41.98 -49.87 44.98
C GLY A 142 43.40 -50.29 44.61
N ARG A 143 43.94 -49.77 43.50
CA ARG A 143 45.33 -49.99 43.08
C ARG A 143 46.33 -49.48 44.12
N LEU A 144 46.14 -48.27 44.64
CA LEU A 144 47.01 -47.67 45.66
C LEU A 144 46.97 -48.43 46.99
N VAL A 145 45.80 -48.90 47.42
CA VAL A 145 45.64 -49.70 48.64
C VAL A 145 46.36 -51.04 48.48
N VAL A 146 46.16 -51.76 47.37
CA VAL A 146 46.87 -53.02 47.13
C VAL A 146 48.38 -52.81 47.10
N GLN A 147 48.86 -51.77 46.42
CA GLN A 147 50.30 -51.44 46.36
C GLN A 147 50.87 -51.11 47.75
N THR A 148 50.12 -50.37 48.57
CA THR A 148 50.53 -49.98 49.92
C THR A 148 50.53 -51.19 50.86
N THR A 149 49.46 -52.00 50.83
CA THR A 149 49.34 -53.23 51.62
C THR A 149 50.45 -54.22 51.24
N ALA A 150 50.75 -54.43 49.96
CA ALA A 150 51.86 -55.27 49.53
C ALA A 150 53.22 -54.77 50.08
N ARG A 151 53.43 -53.44 50.08
CA ARG A 151 54.66 -52.83 50.61
C ARG A 151 54.79 -52.94 52.12
N VAL A 152 53.69 -52.79 52.87
CA VAL A 152 53.67 -52.93 54.34
C VAL A 152 53.78 -54.40 54.74
N ALA A 153 53.02 -55.30 54.10
CA ALA A 153 53.11 -56.73 54.35
C ALA A 153 54.54 -57.25 54.09
N GLY A 154 55.16 -56.85 52.98
CA GLY A 154 56.56 -57.20 52.69
C GLY A 154 57.60 -56.63 53.68
N LYS A 155 57.25 -55.62 54.48
CA LYS A 155 58.12 -55.08 55.54
C LYS A 155 57.85 -55.67 56.92
N VAL A 156 56.67 -56.22 57.15
CA VAL A 156 56.21 -56.74 58.45
C VAL A 156 56.26 -58.27 58.52
N LEU A 157 56.39 -58.97 57.38
CA LEU A 157 56.52 -60.42 57.35
C LEU A 157 57.74 -60.89 58.16
N THR A 158 57.49 -61.75 59.14
CA THR A 158 58.52 -62.43 59.94
C THR A 158 58.91 -63.77 59.30
N ALA A 159 60.03 -64.37 59.72
CA ALA A 159 60.49 -65.65 59.17
C ALA A 159 59.46 -66.79 59.33
N ASP A 160 58.66 -66.77 60.40
CA ASP A 160 57.57 -67.72 60.65
C ASP A 160 56.41 -67.54 59.65
N ASP A 161 56.06 -66.30 59.29
CA ASP A 161 54.99 -66.03 58.32
C ASP A 161 55.35 -66.55 56.93
N HIS A 162 56.63 -66.50 56.55
CA HIS A 162 57.12 -67.06 55.29
C HIS A 162 56.98 -68.59 55.23
N GLN A 163 57.28 -69.29 56.33
CA GLN A 163 57.09 -70.75 56.40
C GLN A 163 55.60 -71.12 56.34
N ARG A 164 54.74 -70.38 57.05
CA ARG A 164 53.30 -70.65 57.08
C ARG A 164 52.62 -70.39 55.73
N LEU A 165 53.04 -69.36 55.00
CA LEU A 165 52.58 -69.09 53.63
C LEU A 165 53.06 -70.16 52.64
N ALA A 166 54.28 -70.67 52.79
CA ALA A 166 54.81 -71.76 51.95
C ALA A 166 54.03 -73.08 52.15
N GLU A 167 53.69 -73.42 53.40
CA GLU A 167 52.86 -74.60 53.70
C GLU A 167 51.42 -74.44 53.22
N ALA A 168 50.80 -73.27 53.38
CA ALA A 168 49.43 -73.02 52.92
C ALA A 168 49.31 -73.10 51.38
N THR A 169 50.28 -72.53 50.66
CA THR A 169 50.29 -72.55 49.19
C THR A 169 50.52 -73.96 48.64
N SER A 170 51.36 -74.78 49.31
CA SER A 170 51.55 -76.18 48.89
C SER A 170 50.30 -77.03 49.12
N LYS A 171 49.50 -76.72 50.15
CA LYS A 171 48.22 -77.40 50.44
C LYS A 171 47.12 -77.06 49.43
N GLU A 172 47.01 -75.81 48.98
CA GLU A 172 46.04 -75.42 47.94
C GLU A 172 46.43 -75.93 46.54
N LEU A 173 47.73 -76.04 46.23
CA LEU A 173 48.20 -76.63 44.96
C LEU A 173 48.10 -78.17 44.93
N ALA A 174 47.97 -78.80 46.09
CA ALA A 174 47.84 -80.25 46.24
C ALA A 174 46.38 -80.72 46.41
N ALA A 175 45.40 -79.80 46.39
CA ALA A 175 43.96 -80.07 46.43
C ALA A 175 43.32 -79.79 45.05
#